data_AF-A0A392MCU9-F1
#
_entry.id   AF-A0A392MCU9-F1
#
_cell.length_a   1.000
_cell.length_b   1.000
_cell.length_c   1.000
_cell.angle_alpha   90.00
_cell.angle_beta   90.00
_cell.angle_gamma   90.00
#
_symmetry.space_group_name_H-M   'P 1'
#
loop_
_entity.id
_entity.type
_entity.pdbx_description
1 polymer ?
#
loop_
_entity_poly.entity_id
_entity_poly.type
_entity_poly.pdbx_seq_one_letter_code
_entity_poly.pdbx_strand_id
1 'polypeptide(L)' 'EIEKLKLQDLTCRQGVIAVAKISIYGVHDEAKDKDFELEMSWVCDESNRQHEKVRQ' A
#
# COMPACT_ATOMS: atom_id res chain seq x y z
N GLU A 1 -5.08 -2.23 -10.11
CA GLU A 1 -5.94 -3.26 -9.48
C GLU A 1 -5.09 -4.25 -8.68
N ILE A 2 -5.44 -4.45 -7.41
CA ILE A 2 -4.71 -5.35 -6.48
C ILE A 2 -4.66 -6.80 -6.97
N GLU A 3 -5.67 -7.26 -7.70
CA GLU A 3 -5.78 -8.64 -8.18
C GLU A 3 -4.65 -9.07 -9.15
N LYS A 4 -3.96 -8.10 -9.75
CA LYS A 4 -2.81 -8.36 -10.65
C LYS A 4 -1.49 -8.53 -9.89
N LEU A 5 -1.46 -8.29 -8.58
CA LEU A 5 -0.26 -8.46 -7.76
C LEU A 5 -0.11 -9.90 -7.31
N LYS A 6 1.09 -10.46 -7.47
CA LYS A 6 1.47 -11.75 -6.89
C LYS A 6 1.75 -11.59 -5.40
N LEU A 7 0.69 -11.54 -4.61
CA LEU A 7 0.77 -11.33 -3.16
C LEU A 7 1.63 -12.36 -2.42
N GLN A 8 1.75 -13.58 -2.98
CA GLN A 8 2.54 -14.66 -2.40
C GLN A 8 4.05 -14.48 -2.55
N ASP A 9 4.50 -13.75 -3.57
CA ASP A 9 5.92 -13.54 -3.86
C ASP A 9 6.46 -12.20 -3.30
N LEU A 10 5.57 -11.38 -2.72
CA LEU A 10 5.89 -10.04 -2.25
C LEU A 10 6.15 -10.05 -0.74
N THR A 11 7.26 -9.45 -0.33
CA THR A 11 7.46 -9.12 1.09
C THR A 11 6.43 -8.08 1.54
N CYS A 12 6.05 -8.07 2.82
CA CYS A 12 5.05 -7.12 3.35
C CYS A 12 5.36 -5.67 2.99
N ARG A 13 6.66 -5.28 2.98
CA ARG A 13 7.11 -3.94 2.59
C ARG A 13 6.85 -3.65 1.11
N GLN A 14 7.19 -4.59 0.24
CA GLN A 14 6.96 -4.45 -1.20
C GLN A 14 5.46 -4.44 -1.53
N GLY A 15 4.66 -5.23 -0.82
CA GLY A 15 3.21 -5.26 -0.94
C GLY A 15 2.58 -3.90 -0.64
N VAL A 16 2.94 -3.27 0.47
CA VAL A 16 2.43 -1.94 0.87
C VAL A 16 2.77 -0.88 -0.19
N ILE A 17 4.02 -0.85 -0.69
CA ILE A 17 4.45 0.09 -1.73
C ILE A 17 3.68 -0.16 -3.04
N ALA A 18 3.50 -1.42 -3.43
CA ALA A 18 2.77 -1.79 -4.63
C ALA A 18 1.29 -1.40 -4.55
N VAL A 19 0.64 -1.64 -3.41
CA VAL A 19 -0.76 -1.26 -3.17
C VAL A 19 -0.94 0.25 -3.26
N ALA A 20 -0.11 1.03 -2.57
CA ALA A 20 -0.17 2.49 -2.63
C ALA A 20 -0.02 3.00 -4.07
N LYS A 21 1.04 2.55 -4.75
CA LYS A 21 1.37 3.03 -6.10
C LYS A 21 0.35 2.63 -7.15
N ILE A 22 -0.07 1.37 -7.18
CA ILE A 22 -0.89 0.82 -8.27
C ILE A 22 -2.38 1.00 -8.00
N SER A 23 -2.80 0.89 -6.75
CA SER A 23 -4.22 0.82 -6.41
C SER A 23 -4.78 2.15 -5.90
N ILE A 24 -3.94 3.03 -5.38
CA ILE A 24 -4.38 4.32 -4.86
C ILE A 24 -3.96 5.41 -5.85
N TYR A 25 -2.65 5.61 -6.07
CA TYR A 25 -2.19 6.57 -7.08
C TYR A 25 -2.55 6.17 -8.51
N GLY A 26 -2.45 4.90 -8.86
CA GLY A 26 -2.75 4.43 -10.22
C GLY A 26 -4.24 4.45 -10.59
N VAL A 27 -5.14 4.59 -9.61
CA VAL A 27 -6.59 4.70 -9.82
C VAL A 27 -7.07 6.13 -9.59
N HIS A 28 -6.27 6.94 -8.91
CA HIS A 28 -6.47 8.37 -8.75
C HIS A 28 -6.22 9.09 -10.08
N ASP A 29 -7.24 9.77 -10.59
CA ASP A 29 -7.15 10.59 -11.80
C ASP A 29 -6.77 12.02 -11.38
N GLU A 30 -5.49 12.36 -11.47
CA GLU A 30 -4.94 13.68 -11.06
C GLU A 30 -5.66 14.88 -11.71
N ALA A 31 -6.35 14.66 -12.85
CA ALA A 31 -7.09 15.71 -13.54
C ALA A 31 -8.54 15.89 -13.05
N LYS A 32 -9.08 14.94 -12.27
CA LYS A 32 -10.48 14.95 -11.80
C LYS A 32 -10.64 14.85 -10.29
N ASP A 33 -9.71 14.18 -9.62
CA ASP A 33 -9.80 13.90 -8.20
C ASP A 33 -9.11 14.99 -7.36
N LYS A 34 -9.59 15.19 -6.14
CA LYS A 34 -8.99 16.13 -5.18
C LYS A 34 -7.76 15.51 -4.53
N ASP A 35 -6.81 16.36 -4.12
CA ASP A 35 -5.67 15.95 -3.30
C ASP A 35 -6.13 15.10 -2.12
N PHE A 36 -5.47 13.96 -1.94
CA PHE A 36 -5.75 13.03 -0.85
C PHE A 36 -4.48 12.78 -0.03
N GLU A 37 -4.67 12.55 1.26
CA GLU A 37 -3.62 12.07 2.13
C GLU A 37 -3.76 10.56 2.29
N LEU A 38 -2.66 9.83 2.06
CA LEU A 38 -2.64 8.39 2.20
C LEU A 38 -1.98 7.98 3.52
N GLU A 39 -2.79 7.47 4.44
CA GLU A 39 -2.30 6.86 5.66
C GLU A 39 -2.49 5.34 5.61
N MET A 40 -1.41 4.60 5.86
CA MET A 40 -1.43 3.13 5.84
C MET A 40 -0.74 2.54 7.06
N SER A 41 -1.23 1.38 7.49
CA SER A 41 -0.66 0.58 8.56
C SER A 41 -0.45 -0.86 8.08
N TRP A 42 0.43 -1.57 8.77
CA TRP A 42 0.79 -2.95 8.43
C TRP A 42 0.98 -3.80 9.68
N VAL A 43 0.76 -5.09 9.52
CA VAL A 43 1.02 -6.12 10.54
C VAL A 43 1.86 -7.19 9.84
N CYS A 44 3.11 -7.34 10.25
CA CYS A 44 4.00 -8.34 9.69
C CYS A 44 4.98 -8.86 10.75
N ASP A 45 5.76 -9.88 10.41
CA ASP A 45 6.78 -10.39 11.32
C ASP A 45 7.84 -9.31 11.66
N GLU A 46 8.12 -8.37 10.74
CA GLU A 46 9.00 -7.22 11.01
C GLU A 46 8.41 -6.27 12.07
N SER A 47 7.08 -6.12 12.12
CA SER A 47 6.41 -5.31 13.14
C SER A 47 6.13 -6.10 14.43
N ASN A 48 6.80 -7.24 14.62
CA ASN A 48 6.58 -8.17 15.73
C ASN A 48 5.11 -8.61 15.86
N ARG A 49 4.42 -8.74 14.72
CA ARG A 49 2.98 -9.03 14.62
C ARG A 49 2.11 -8.01 15.36
N GLN A 50 2.62 -6.80 15.57
CA GLN A 50 1.86 -5.67 16.09
C GLN A 50 1.42 -4.77 14.95
N HIS A 51 0.28 -4.13 15.14
CA HIS A 51 -0.23 -3.15 14.20
C HIS A 51 0.56 -1.86 14.36
N GLU A 52 1.41 -1.58 13.38
CA GLU A 52 2.24 -0.39 13.35
C GLU A 52 1.90 0.45 12.11
N LYS A 53 2.11 1.77 12.19
CA LYS A 53 1.99 2.61 11.00
C LYS A 53 3.13 2.30 10.05
N VAL A 54 2.85 2.30 8.75
CA VAL A 54 3.89 2.21 7.74
C VAL A 54 4.73 3.48 7.88
N ARG A 55 6.03 3.34 8.17
CA ARG A 55 6.94 4.49 8.15
C ARG A 55 7.00 5.03 6.72
N GLN A 56 6.66 6.32 6.57
CA GLN A 56 6.79 7.09 5.34
C GLN A 56 8.25 7.16 4.88
#